data_AF-A0A951N885-F1
#
_entry.id   AF-A0A951N885-F1
#
_cell.length_a   1.000
_cell.length_b   1.000
_cell.length_c   1.000
_cell.angle_alpha   90.00
_cell.angle_beta   90.00
_cell.angle_gamma   90.00
#
_symmetry.space_group_name_H-M   'P 1'
#
loop_
_entity.id
_entity.type
_entity.pdbx_description
1 polymer ?
#
loop_
_entity_poly.entity_id
_entity_poly.type
_entity_poly.pdbx_seq_one_letter_code
_entity_poly.pdbx_strand_id
1 'polypeptide(L)'
;MKIWLNGTLLPNGSLDASSAGLTLGWGVFTTLGIRGGAPRFLERHFERLRRDAHEAQIAFDFDLEAVRRAVVAVARANGVANGIARLTLTQRGDGRWNTQNGADFSIFALETSPQNEPLRVQLSPYRVEARRALAGVKTTSYLPYFWAWREAQPNGFDEAILRDGSDFLSEGARATLFWVKGGELFTPSLETGCLRGIGRDLTLEWARERSIAAHEGRFLAGEAENADEMWLVSAALGPRLVASWH
;
A
#
# COMPACT_ATOMS: atom_id res chain seq x y z
N MET A 1 -3.33 -21.14 -7.30
CA MET A 1 -3.45 -19.83 -7.96
C MET A 1 -2.25 -19.68 -8.89
N LYS A 2 -2.47 -19.33 -10.16
CA LYS A 2 -1.40 -19.09 -11.12
C LYS A 2 -0.66 -17.80 -10.79
N ILE A 3 0.66 -17.80 -10.92
CA ILE A 3 1.54 -16.67 -10.60
C ILE A 3 2.36 -16.36 -11.84
N TRP A 4 2.51 -15.08 -12.18
CA TRP A 4 3.52 -14.67 -13.15
C TRP A 4 4.81 -14.36 -12.41
N LEU A 5 5.93 -14.94 -12.85
CA LEU A 5 7.23 -14.83 -12.24
C LEU A 5 8.27 -14.66 -13.34
N ASN A 6 9.02 -13.55 -13.31
CA ASN A 6 10.14 -13.27 -14.21
C ASN A 6 9.85 -13.53 -15.70
N GLY A 7 8.71 -13.04 -16.20
CA GLY A 7 8.33 -13.22 -17.60
C GLY A 7 7.40 -14.41 -17.88
N THR A 8 7.26 -15.36 -16.95
CA THR A 8 6.56 -16.62 -17.19
C THR A 8 5.32 -16.78 -16.31
N LEU A 9 4.21 -17.22 -16.89
CA LEU A 9 3.01 -17.61 -16.13
C LEU A 9 3.12 -19.08 -15.70
N LEU A 10 3.06 -19.32 -14.39
CA LEU A 10 3.27 -20.63 -13.78
C LEU A 10 2.02 -21.10 -13.02
N PRO A 11 1.78 -22.42 -12.91
CA PRO A 11 0.69 -22.98 -12.09
C PRO A 11 0.85 -22.66 -10.60
N ASN A 12 2.10 -22.54 -10.14
CA ASN A 12 2.54 -22.06 -8.84
C ASN A 12 3.91 -21.37 -9.00
N GLY A 13 4.28 -20.49 -8.08
CA GLY A 13 5.56 -19.79 -8.09
C GLY A 13 6.37 -20.16 -6.85
N SER A 14 7.69 -20.31 -7.01
CA SER A 14 8.63 -20.54 -5.92
C SER A 14 9.77 -19.53 -6.01
N LEU A 15 10.18 -19.01 -4.86
CA LEU A 15 11.39 -18.21 -4.70
C LEU A 15 12.40 -19.03 -3.88
N ASP A 16 13.68 -18.72 -4.03
CA ASP A 16 14.73 -19.35 -3.23
C ASP A 16 14.54 -18.99 -1.74
N ALA A 17 14.54 -20.02 -0.87
CA ALA A 17 14.41 -19.84 0.57
C ALA A 17 15.60 -19.09 1.19
N SER A 18 16.76 -19.09 0.51
CA SER A 18 17.94 -18.31 0.89
C SER A 18 17.90 -16.87 0.36
N SER A 19 16.91 -16.49 -0.46
CA SER A 19 16.85 -15.12 -1.02
C SER A 19 16.87 -14.04 0.06
N ALA A 20 17.54 -12.93 -0.22
CA ALA A 20 17.55 -11.76 0.65
C ALA A 20 16.14 -11.15 0.82
N GLY A 21 15.28 -11.30 -0.19
CA GLY A 21 13.87 -10.96 -0.10
C GLY A 21 13.14 -11.69 1.02
N LEU A 22 13.40 -12.99 1.20
CA LEU A 22 12.78 -13.77 2.27
C LEU A 22 13.49 -13.58 3.62
N THR A 23 14.81 -13.67 3.63
CA THR A 23 15.61 -13.72 4.86
C THR A 23 15.77 -12.36 5.54
N LEU A 24 15.80 -11.26 4.76
CA LEU A 24 16.01 -9.90 5.25
C LEU A 24 14.79 -8.99 5.04
N GLY A 25 13.76 -9.47 4.32
CA GLY A 25 12.65 -8.63 3.88
C GLY A 25 13.06 -7.59 2.83
N TRP A 26 14.17 -7.82 2.11
CA TRP A 26 14.69 -6.92 1.08
C TRP A 26 13.84 -7.00 -0.20
N GLY A 27 12.74 -6.28 -0.17
CA GLY A 27 11.76 -6.26 -1.25
C GLY A 27 10.85 -5.05 -1.16
N VAL A 28 10.21 -4.75 -2.29
CA VAL A 28 9.20 -3.71 -2.42
C VAL A 28 7.98 -4.26 -3.14
N PHE A 29 6.82 -3.67 -2.88
CA PHE A 29 5.60 -4.11 -3.54
C PHE A 29 4.61 -2.98 -3.80
N THR A 30 3.74 -3.22 -4.76
CA THR A 30 2.59 -2.39 -5.05
C THR A 30 1.36 -3.27 -5.20
N THR A 31 0.20 -2.79 -4.74
CA THR A 31 -1.08 -3.48 -4.94
C THR A 31 -2.01 -2.53 -5.68
N LEU A 32 -2.56 -2.99 -6.80
CA LEU A 32 -3.48 -2.23 -7.66
C LEU A 32 -4.83 -2.94 -7.78
N GLY A 33 -5.88 -2.18 -8.12
CA GLY A 33 -7.20 -2.75 -8.38
C GLY A 33 -7.29 -3.33 -9.80
N ILE A 34 -8.03 -4.41 -9.96
CA ILE A 34 -8.48 -4.96 -11.25
C ILE A 34 -9.98 -4.67 -11.39
N ARG A 35 -10.40 -4.15 -12.55
CA ARG A 35 -11.81 -3.96 -12.92
C ARG A 35 -12.03 -4.36 -14.36
N GLY A 36 -13.04 -5.19 -14.62
CA GLY A 36 -13.28 -5.76 -15.95
C GLY A 36 -12.06 -6.49 -16.53
N GLY A 37 -11.21 -7.09 -15.68
CA GLY A 37 -9.97 -7.76 -16.08
C GLY A 37 -8.80 -6.83 -16.42
N ALA A 38 -8.95 -5.51 -16.28
CA ALA A 38 -7.91 -4.51 -16.56
C ALA A 38 -7.35 -3.88 -15.26
N PRO A 39 -6.04 -3.58 -15.20
CA PRO A 39 -5.44 -2.89 -14.07
C PRO A 39 -5.89 -1.43 -13.99
N ARG A 40 -6.11 -0.92 -12.78
CA ARG A 40 -6.43 0.48 -12.49
C ARG A 40 -5.17 1.25 -12.10
N PHE A 41 -5.04 2.47 -12.63
CA PHE A 41 -3.94 3.40 -12.34
C PHE A 41 -2.54 2.77 -12.54
N LEU A 42 -2.38 1.90 -13.53
CA LEU A 42 -1.19 1.08 -13.71
C LEU A 42 0.09 1.92 -13.79
N GLU A 43 0.05 3.02 -14.53
CA GLU A 43 1.16 3.93 -14.76
C GLU A 43 1.69 4.50 -13.43
N ARG A 44 0.77 4.90 -12.53
CA ARG A 44 1.13 5.40 -11.20
C ARG A 44 1.70 4.29 -10.31
N HIS A 45 1.12 3.08 -10.39
CA HIS A 45 1.63 1.92 -9.66
C HIS A 45 3.01 1.49 -10.13
N PHE A 46 3.26 1.54 -11.44
CA PHE A 46 4.54 1.26 -12.07
C PHE A 46 5.59 2.28 -11.63
N GLU A 47 5.27 3.56 -11.70
CA GLU A 47 6.19 4.62 -11.30
C GLU A 47 6.52 4.55 -9.80
N ARG A 48 5.53 4.28 -8.94
CA ARG A 48 5.79 4.00 -7.52
C ARG A 48 6.72 2.80 -7.35
N LEU A 49 6.45 1.69 -8.03
CA LEU A 49 7.26 0.47 -7.89
C LEU A 49 8.70 0.73 -8.35
N ARG A 50 8.89 1.47 -9.44
CA ARG A 50 10.19 1.88 -9.97
C ARG A 50 10.96 2.76 -8.98
N ARG A 51 10.29 3.77 -8.40
CA ARG A 51 10.87 4.63 -7.37
C ARG A 51 11.24 3.84 -6.12
N ASP A 52 10.30 3.07 -5.57
CA ASP A 52 10.50 2.28 -4.35
C ASP A 52 11.63 1.25 -4.55
N ALA A 53 11.72 0.62 -5.73
CA ALA A 53 12.81 -0.30 -6.07
C ALA A 53 14.16 0.42 -6.15
N HIS A 54 14.22 1.61 -6.76
CA HIS A 54 15.42 2.44 -6.79
C HIS A 54 15.89 2.84 -5.39
N GLU A 55 14.99 3.33 -4.53
CA GLU A 55 15.29 3.70 -3.15
C GLU A 55 15.75 2.49 -2.31
N ALA A 56 15.17 1.32 -2.56
CA ALA A 56 15.57 0.07 -1.93
C ALA A 56 16.76 -0.64 -2.59
N GLN A 57 17.37 -0.05 -3.62
CA GLN A 57 18.50 -0.62 -4.38
C GLN A 57 18.21 -2.01 -4.98
N ILE A 58 17.00 -2.21 -5.50
CA ILE A 58 16.55 -3.44 -6.15
C ILE A 58 16.44 -3.20 -7.65
N ALA A 59 17.05 -4.08 -8.46
CA ALA A 59 16.95 -4.01 -9.91
C ALA A 59 15.50 -4.20 -10.39
N PHE A 60 15.06 -3.40 -11.36
CA PHE A 60 13.74 -3.51 -11.96
C PHE A 60 13.79 -3.24 -13.46
N ASP A 61 13.92 -4.33 -14.23
CA ASP A 61 14.23 -4.28 -15.66
C ASP A 61 13.00 -4.53 -16.56
N PHE A 62 11.79 -4.27 -16.05
CA PHE A 62 10.56 -4.42 -16.82
C PHE A 62 10.00 -3.06 -17.23
N ASP A 63 9.58 -2.94 -18.48
CA ASP A 63 8.82 -1.78 -18.96
C ASP A 63 7.33 -1.86 -18.57
N LEU A 64 6.66 -0.72 -18.65
CA LEU A 64 5.23 -0.59 -18.30
C LEU A 64 4.34 -1.57 -19.08
N GLU A 65 4.63 -1.82 -20.35
CA GLU A 65 3.79 -2.66 -21.21
C GLU A 65 3.99 -4.15 -20.91
N ALA A 66 5.19 -4.58 -20.55
CA ALA A 66 5.47 -5.90 -20.02
C ALA A 66 4.70 -6.14 -18.71
N VAL A 67 4.71 -5.17 -17.80
CA VAL A 67 3.92 -5.24 -16.56
C VAL A 67 2.42 -5.29 -16.86
N ARG A 68 1.91 -4.48 -17.80
CA ARG A 68 0.50 -4.50 -18.23
C ARG A 68 0.09 -5.88 -18.71
N ARG A 69 0.85 -6.45 -19.65
CA ARG A 69 0.60 -7.79 -20.20
C ARG A 69 0.62 -8.85 -19.10
N ALA A 70 1.56 -8.76 -18.17
CA ALA A 70 1.69 -9.70 -17.06
C ALA A 70 0.47 -9.65 -16.12
N VAL A 71 0.01 -8.46 -15.72
CA VAL A 71 -1.18 -8.33 -14.86
C VAL A 71 -2.43 -8.88 -15.57
N VAL A 72 -2.64 -8.54 -16.84
CA VAL A 72 -3.79 -9.04 -17.63
C VAL A 72 -3.73 -10.57 -17.77
N ALA A 73 -2.55 -11.12 -18.03
CA ALA A 73 -2.36 -12.57 -18.15
C ALA A 73 -2.69 -13.30 -16.84
N VAL A 74 -2.20 -12.81 -15.69
CA VAL A 74 -2.48 -13.38 -14.37
C VAL A 74 -3.95 -13.26 -14.00
N ALA A 75 -4.57 -12.10 -14.26
CA ALA A 75 -5.98 -11.88 -13.98
C ALA A 75 -6.85 -12.86 -14.78
N ARG A 76 -6.63 -12.96 -16.09
CA ARG A 76 -7.33 -13.93 -16.97
C ARG A 76 -7.13 -15.36 -16.50
N ALA A 77 -5.89 -15.74 -16.20
CA ALA A 77 -5.55 -17.11 -15.89
C ALA A 77 -6.12 -17.59 -14.55
N ASN A 78 -6.43 -16.67 -13.64
CA ASN A 78 -7.10 -16.91 -12.37
C ASN A 78 -8.61 -16.55 -12.38
N GLY A 79 -9.17 -16.14 -13.53
CA GLY A 79 -10.60 -15.79 -13.63
C GLY A 79 -10.98 -14.48 -12.91
N VAL A 80 -10.03 -13.60 -12.61
CA VAL A 80 -10.26 -12.38 -11.84
C VAL A 80 -10.74 -11.25 -12.75
N ALA A 81 -12.05 -11.00 -12.76
CA ALA A 81 -12.63 -9.84 -13.44
C ALA A 81 -12.59 -8.57 -12.57
N ASN A 82 -12.88 -8.71 -11.28
CA ASN A 82 -12.84 -7.63 -10.30
C ASN A 82 -12.04 -8.08 -9.08
N GLY A 83 -11.02 -7.32 -8.70
CA GLY A 83 -10.12 -7.77 -7.65
C GLY A 83 -8.95 -6.85 -7.43
N ILE A 84 -7.85 -7.46 -7.01
CA ILE A 84 -6.56 -6.80 -6.83
C ILE A 84 -5.44 -7.61 -7.50
N ALA A 85 -4.39 -6.92 -7.94
CA ALA A 85 -3.12 -7.54 -8.29
C ALA A 85 -2.04 -7.04 -7.33
N ARG A 86 -1.21 -7.96 -6.82
CA ARG A 86 -0.01 -7.63 -6.06
C ARG A 86 1.20 -7.89 -6.94
N LEU A 87 2.01 -6.86 -7.11
CA LEU A 87 3.27 -6.86 -7.84
C LEU A 87 4.40 -6.73 -6.81
N THR A 88 5.30 -7.70 -6.74
CA THR A 88 6.33 -7.77 -5.69
C THR A 88 7.71 -7.99 -6.32
N LEU A 89 8.66 -7.13 -5.97
CA LEU A 89 10.08 -7.28 -6.26
C LEU A 89 10.81 -7.73 -4.99
N THR A 90 11.64 -8.76 -5.12
CA THR A 90 12.46 -9.28 -4.01
C THR A 90 13.89 -9.49 -4.46
N GLN A 91 14.85 -9.00 -3.68
CA GLN A 91 16.27 -9.19 -3.94
C GLN A 91 16.62 -10.68 -3.89
N ARG A 92 17.26 -11.19 -4.93
CA ARG A 92 17.83 -12.55 -4.94
C ARG A 92 19.06 -12.62 -4.05
N GLY A 93 19.50 -13.83 -3.72
CA GLY A 93 20.79 -14.05 -3.07
C GLY A 93 20.79 -15.26 -2.16
N ASP A 94 21.85 -15.34 -1.37
CA ASP A 94 22.21 -16.45 -0.50
C ASP A 94 22.11 -16.07 1.00
N GLY A 95 21.27 -15.10 1.33
CA GLY A 95 21.04 -14.60 2.69
C GLY A 95 22.09 -13.61 3.19
N ARG A 96 23.05 -13.21 2.32
CA ARG A 96 24.07 -12.20 2.63
C ARG A 96 23.68 -10.83 2.09
N TRP A 97 24.34 -9.80 2.60
CA TRP A 97 24.21 -8.40 2.15
C TRP A 97 24.89 -8.20 0.78
N ASN A 98 24.30 -8.71 -0.29
CA ASN A 98 24.82 -8.61 -1.66
C ASN A 98 23.79 -8.00 -2.62
N THR A 99 24.13 -6.84 -3.19
CA THR A 99 23.29 -6.09 -4.13
C THR A 99 23.33 -6.63 -5.57
N GLN A 100 24.28 -7.50 -5.92
CA GLN A 100 24.56 -7.85 -7.33
C GLN A 100 23.77 -9.04 -7.88
N ASN A 101 22.98 -9.74 -7.07
CA ASN A 101 22.29 -10.98 -7.46
C ASN A 101 21.03 -10.76 -8.33
N GLY A 102 20.66 -9.50 -8.60
CA GLY A 102 19.41 -9.15 -9.28
C GLY A 102 18.17 -9.38 -8.41
N ALA A 103 17.00 -9.33 -9.03
CA ALA A 103 15.71 -9.42 -8.34
C ALA A 103 14.76 -10.41 -9.01
N ASP A 104 13.87 -11.00 -8.20
CA ASP A 104 12.68 -11.69 -8.68
C ASP A 104 11.51 -10.73 -8.72
N PHE A 105 10.74 -10.78 -9.82
CA PHE A 105 9.51 -10.01 -9.98
C PHE A 105 8.32 -10.97 -10.13
N SER A 106 7.40 -10.89 -9.17
CA SER A 106 6.22 -11.76 -9.10
C SER A 106 4.92 -10.97 -9.10
N ILE A 107 3.90 -11.54 -9.75
CA ILE A 107 2.56 -10.98 -9.84
C ILE A 107 1.54 -12.09 -9.57
N PHE A 108 0.62 -11.81 -8.64
CA PHE A 108 -0.59 -12.61 -8.47
C PHE A 108 -1.82 -11.71 -8.44
N ALA A 109 -2.98 -12.29 -8.76
CA ALA A 109 -4.28 -11.62 -8.72
C ALA A 109 -5.26 -12.41 -7.86
N LEU A 110 -6.04 -11.68 -7.07
CA LEU A 110 -7.09 -12.22 -6.22
C LEU A 110 -8.40 -11.52 -6.53
N GLU A 111 -9.47 -12.28 -6.63
CA GLU A 111 -10.82 -11.73 -6.68
C GLU A 111 -11.16 -11.06 -5.35
N THR A 112 -11.78 -9.89 -5.42
CA THR A 112 -12.26 -9.16 -4.25
C THR A 112 -13.59 -8.52 -4.55
N SER A 113 -14.50 -8.54 -3.58
CA SER A 113 -15.76 -7.80 -3.66
C SER A 113 -15.55 -6.34 -3.25
N PRO A 114 -16.34 -5.40 -3.79
CA PRO A 114 -16.44 -4.05 -3.24
C PRO A 114 -16.74 -4.10 -1.74
N GLN A 115 -16.01 -3.32 -0.95
CA GLN A 115 -16.24 -3.18 0.49
C GLN A 115 -16.72 -1.76 0.74
N ASN A 116 -18.04 -1.60 0.89
CA ASN A 116 -18.66 -0.29 1.08
C ASN A 116 -19.04 -0.02 2.54
N GLU A 117 -19.03 -1.06 3.39
CA GLU A 117 -19.35 -0.90 4.80
C GLU A 117 -18.36 0.08 5.45
N PRO A 118 -18.85 1.03 6.26
CA PRO A 118 -17.99 1.87 7.08
C PRO A 118 -17.08 1.05 8.01
N LEU A 119 -15.91 1.58 8.30
CA LEU A 119 -14.90 0.98 9.15
C LEU A 119 -15.05 1.46 10.59
N ARG A 120 -14.92 0.56 11.56
CA ARG A 120 -14.61 0.93 12.94
C ARG A 120 -13.10 0.93 13.09
N VAL A 121 -12.53 2.02 13.57
CA VAL A 121 -11.07 2.16 13.71
C VAL A 121 -10.68 2.36 15.16
N GLN A 122 -9.49 1.89 15.51
CA GLN A 122 -8.85 2.22 16.78
C GLN A 122 -7.50 2.91 16.56
N LEU A 123 -7.11 3.74 17.51
CA LEU A 123 -5.76 4.29 17.57
C LEU A 123 -4.79 3.21 18.04
N SER A 124 -3.82 2.88 17.19
CA SER A 124 -2.84 1.84 17.48
C SER A 124 -1.86 2.27 18.59
N PRO A 125 -1.45 1.34 19.47
CA PRO A 125 -0.33 1.55 20.38
C PRO A 125 1.03 1.47 19.66
N TYR A 126 1.08 0.92 18.43
CA TYR A 126 2.30 0.86 17.64
C TYR A 126 2.55 2.17 16.88
N ARG A 127 3.79 2.37 16.41
CA ARG A 127 4.23 3.60 15.74
C ARG A 127 4.88 3.32 14.40
N VAL A 128 4.74 4.27 13.49
CA VAL A 128 5.51 4.36 12.25
C VAL A 128 6.84 5.06 12.54
N GLU A 129 7.92 4.50 12.00
CA GLU A 129 9.23 5.14 12.07
C GLU A 129 9.37 6.19 10.96
N ALA A 130 9.05 7.45 11.27
CA ALA A 130 9.08 8.56 10.32
C ALA A 130 10.47 8.89 9.75
N ARG A 131 11.54 8.61 10.52
CA ARG A 131 12.92 8.98 10.17
C ARG A 131 13.78 7.80 9.70
N ARG A 132 13.18 6.67 9.34
CA ARG A 132 13.93 5.52 8.80
C ARG A 132 14.38 5.80 7.36
N ALA A 133 15.46 5.15 6.93
CA ALA A 133 16.03 5.33 5.58
C ALA A 133 15.02 5.09 4.44
N LEU A 134 14.06 4.19 4.64
CA LEU A 134 13.02 3.82 3.67
C LEU A 134 11.63 4.36 4.08
N ALA A 135 11.58 5.50 4.79
CA ALA A 135 10.31 6.14 5.13
C ALA A 135 9.51 6.47 3.86
N GLY A 136 8.21 6.18 3.85
CA GLY A 136 7.36 6.34 2.67
C GLY A 136 7.49 5.27 1.57
N VAL A 137 8.49 4.37 1.65
CA VAL A 137 8.69 3.24 0.72
C VAL A 137 7.83 2.05 1.13
N LYS A 138 7.14 1.43 0.17
CA LYS A 138 6.27 0.26 0.42
C LYS A 138 7.06 -1.05 0.34
N THR A 139 7.80 -1.34 1.41
CA THR A 139 8.66 -2.53 1.51
C THR A 139 7.89 -3.80 1.89
N THR A 140 8.48 -4.97 1.61
CA THR A 140 7.94 -6.27 2.05
C THR A 140 8.05 -6.51 3.55
N SER A 141 8.89 -5.75 4.26
CA SER A 141 8.96 -5.71 5.74
C SER A 141 7.74 -5.02 6.36
N TYR A 142 6.55 -5.53 6.05
CA TYR A 142 5.25 -4.96 6.37
C TYR A 142 4.65 -5.52 7.66
N LEU A 143 5.41 -6.33 8.39
CA LEU A 143 4.97 -7.00 9.62
C LEU A 143 4.52 -6.03 10.73
N PRO A 144 5.15 -4.84 10.94
CA PRO A 144 4.65 -3.87 11.92
C PRO A 144 3.22 -3.39 11.61
N TYR A 145 2.91 -3.12 10.33
CA TYR A 145 1.56 -2.77 9.90
C TYR A 145 0.57 -3.93 10.12
N PHE A 146 0.99 -5.16 9.81
CA PHE A 146 0.16 -6.34 10.10
C PHE A 146 -0.13 -6.47 11.60
N TRP A 147 0.85 -6.25 12.48
CA TRP A 147 0.63 -6.31 13.93
C TRP A 147 -0.33 -5.23 14.42
N ALA A 148 -0.23 -4.01 13.92
CA ALA A 148 -1.19 -2.95 14.22
C ALA A 148 -2.62 -3.32 13.82
N TRP A 149 -2.80 -3.82 12.59
CA TRP A 149 -4.10 -4.31 12.15
C TRP A 149 -4.60 -5.49 12.99
N ARG A 150 -3.73 -6.47 13.28
CA ARG A 150 -4.07 -7.70 14.01
C ARG A 150 -4.50 -7.42 15.43
N GLU A 151 -3.85 -6.48 16.12
CA GLU A 151 -4.18 -6.10 17.50
C GLU A 151 -5.57 -5.45 17.60
N ALA A 152 -6.03 -4.78 16.56
CA ALA A 152 -7.36 -4.18 16.48
C ALA A 152 -8.50 -5.20 16.34
N GLN A 153 -8.25 -6.35 15.72
CA GLN A 153 -9.31 -7.32 15.38
C GLN A 153 -10.04 -7.91 16.60
N PRO A 154 -9.37 -8.38 17.68
CA PRO A 154 -10.05 -8.94 18.86
C PRO A 154 -10.93 -7.94 19.59
N ASN A 155 -10.63 -6.64 19.48
CA ASN A 155 -11.41 -5.56 20.07
C ASN A 155 -12.61 -5.15 19.20
N GLY A 156 -12.81 -5.82 18.06
CA GLY A 156 -13.91 -5.56 17.15
C GLY A 156 -13.68 -4.37 16.22
N PHE A 157 -12.44 -3.94 15.99
CA PHE A 157 -12.14 -2.89 15.02
C PHE A 157 -11.70 -3.49 13.68
N ASP A 158 -12.02 -2.81 12.59
CA ASP A 158 -11.76 -3.24 11.23
C ASP A 158 -10.38 -2.77 10.72
N GLU A 159 -9.86 -1.69 11.30
CA GLU A 159 -8.57 -1.09 10.96
C GLU A 159 -7.92 -0.39 12.16
N ALA A 160 -6.60 -0.24 12.10
CA ALA A 160 -5.82 0.50 13.10
C ALA A 160 -5.20 1.76 12.50
N ILE A 161 -5.29 2.88 13.20
CA ILE A 161 -4.65 4.15 12.84
C ILE A 161 -3.32 4.27 13.58
N LEU A 162 -2.24 4.46 12.84
CA LEU A 162 -0.90 4.61 13.40
C LEU A 162 -0.50 6.07 13.55
N ARG A 163 0.43 6.30 14.47
CA ARG A 163 1.11 7.57 14.71
C ARG A 163 2.61 7.43 14.49
N ASP A 164 3.31 8.54 14.31
CA ASP A 164 4.76 8.55 14.35
C ASP A 164 5.31 8.59 15.79
N GLY A 165 6.64 8.52 15.94
CA GLY A 165 7.30 8.58 17.26
C GLY A 165 7.14 9.89 18.03
N SER A 166 6.51 10.92 17.43
CA SER A 166 6.15 12.18 18.07
C SER A 166 4.63 12.32 18.31
N ASP A 167 3.90 11.19 18.23
CA ASP A 167 2.46 11.07 18.42
C ASP A 167 1.58 11.80 17.39
N PHE A 168 2.16 12.27 16.28
CA PHE A 168 1.36 12.77 15.16
C PHE A 168 0.76 11.61 14.37
N LEU A 169 -0.48 11.77 13.90
CA LEU A 169 -1.14 10.84 13.01
C LEU A 169 -0.29 10.56 11.77
N SER A 170 -0.33 9.32 11.27
CA SER A 170 0.44 8.90 10.10
C SER A 170 -0.46 8.31 9.01
N GLU A 171 -0.95 7.09 9.21
CA GLU A 171 -1.85 6.42 8.27
C GLU A 171 -2.58 5.26 8.97
N GLY A 172 -3.58 4.69 8.31
CA GLY A 172 -4.14 3.40 8.71
C GLY A 172 -3.22 2.24 8.31
N ALA A 173 -3.36 1.07 8.93
CA ALA A 173 -2.39 0.00 8.72
C ALA A 173 -2.29 -0.50 7.26
N ARG A 174 -3.38 -0.33 6.50
CA ARG A 174 -3.48 -0.73 5.08
C ARG A 174 -3.90 0.41 4.16
N ALA A 175 -4.08 1.63 4.65
CA ALA A 175 -4.73 2.72 3.90
C ALA A 175 -4.33 4.12 4.43
N THR A 176 -4.42 5.13 3.57
CA THR A 176 -4.19 6.53 3.97
C THR A 176 -5.40 7.10 4.69
N LEU A 177 -5.16 7.87 5.75
CA LEU A 177 -6.20 8.56 6.52
C LEU A 177 -6.49 9.95 5.95
N PHE A 178 -7.77 10.24 5.75
CA PHE A 178 -8.28 11.57 5.43
C PHE A 178 -9.49 11.91 6.30
N TRP A 179 -9.68 13.19 6.57
CA TRP A 179 -10.90 13.70 7.20
C TRP A 179 -11.25 15.07 6.67
N VAL A 180 -12.50 15.47 6.90
CA VAL A 180 -13.04 16.79 6.60
C VAL A 180 -13.44 17.50 7.87
N LYS A 181 -13.14 18.79 7.96
CA LYS A 181 -13.61 19.65 9.04
C LYS A 181 -13.89 21.05 8.52
N GLY A 182 -15.11 21.55 8.74
CA GLY A 182 -15.51 22.87 8.25
C GLY A 182 -15.47 23.00 6.73
N GLY A 183 -15.66 21.89 6.01
CA GLY A 183 -15.58 21.85 4.54
C GLY A 183 -14.16 21.80 3.96
N GLU A 184 -13.13 21.73 4.80
CA GLU A 184 -11.72 21.61 4.38
C GLU A 184 -11.22 20.18 4.57
N LEU A 185 -10.33 19.73 3.68
CA LEU A 185 -9.75 18.39 3.65
C LEU A 185 -8.43 18.35 4.43
N PHE A 186 -8.20 17.28 5.19
CA PHE A 186 -6.99 17.08 5.96
C PHE A 186 -6.43 15.67 5.75
N THR A 187 -5.10 15.55 5.75
CA THR A 187 -4.37 14.28 5.76
C THR A 187 -3.03 14.45 6.44
N PRO A 188 -2.48 13.43 7.10
CA PRO A 188 -1.14 13.54 7.67
C PRO A 188 -0.08 13.76 6.60
N SER A 189 0.92 14.59 6.87
CA SER A 189 2.08 14.88 6.02
C SER A 189 2.94 13.63 5.80
N LEU A 190 3.64 13.55 4.66
CA LEU A 190 4.65 12.50 4.43
C LEU A 190 5.80 12.52 5.47
N GLU A 191 5.98 13.63 6.17
CA GLU A 191 6.96 13.76 7.27
C GLU A 191 6.65 12.86 8.47
N THR A 192 5.42 12.37 8.61
CA THR A 192 5.01 11.43 9.67
C THR A 192 5.30 9.97 9.32
N GLY A 193 6.06 9.73 8.24
CA GLY A 193 6.48 8.40 7.80
C GLY A 193 5.47 7.62 6.98
N CYS A 194 4.29 8.20 6.74
CA CYS A 194 3.24 7.53 5.99
C CYS A 194 3.68 7.21 4.55
N LEU A 195 3.10 6.15 3.99
CA LEU A 195 3.36 5.76 2.61
C LEU A 195 2.93 6.85 1.62
N ARG A 196 3.73 7.01 0.57
CA ARG A 196 3.39 7.81 -0.61
C ARG A 196 2.33 7.08 -1.45
N GLY A 197 1.11 7.07 -0.93
CA GLY A 197 0.00 6.28 -1.45
C GLY A 197 -0.64 6.88 -2.70
N ILE A 198 -0.87 6.08 -3.74
CA ILE A 198 -1.53 6.55 -4.96
C ILE A 198 -2.97 7.04 -4.68
N GLY A 199 -3.66 6.41 -3.72
CA GLY A 199 -4.98 6.89 -3.30
C GLY A 199 -4.93 8.27 -2.66
N ARG A 200 -3.84 8.59 -1.94
CA ARG A 200 -3.58 9.92 -1.37
C ARG A 200 -3.45 10.94 -2.50
N ASP A 201 -2.54 10.69 -3.43
CA ASP A 201 -2.26 11.59 -4.55
C ASP A 201 -3.54 11.87 -5.36
N LEU A 202 -4.31 10.82 -5.68
CA LEU A 202 -5.59 10.97 -6.38
C LEU A 202 -6.61 11.80 -5.59
N THR A 203 -6.65 11.66 -4.26
CA THR A 203 -7.58 12.41 -3.40
C THR A 203 -7.20 13.89 -3.35
N LEU A 204 -5.90 14.19 -3.20
CA LEU A 204 -5.39 15.57 -3.17
C LEU A 204 -5.53 16.26 -4.54
N GLU A 205 -5.26 15.54 -5.63
CA GLU A 205 -5.50 16.03 -6.99
C GLU A 205 -6.97 16.37 -7.21
N TRP A 206 -7.88 15.47 -6.80
CA TRP A 206 -9.34 15.67 -6.90
C TRP A 206 -9.82 16.89 -6.09
N ALA A 207 -9.28 17.08 -4.89
CA ALA A 207 -9.60 18.23 -4.03
C ALA A 207 -9.17 19.54 -4.69
N ARG A 208 -7.93 19.58 -5.23
CA ARG A 208 -7.40 20.74 -5.95
C ARG A 208 -8.23 21.09 -7.19
N GLU A 209 -8.65 20.09 -7.98
CA GLU A 209 -9.51 20.28 -9.15
C GLU A 209 -10.88 20.88 -8.81
N ARG A 210 -11.34 20.71 -7.55
CA ARG A 210 -12.60 21.23 -7.04
C ARG A 210 -12.46 22.46 -6.17
N SER A 211 -11.24 23.00 -6.05
CA SER A 211 -10.94 24.12 -5.17
C SER A 211 -11.32 23.87 -3.70
N ILE A 212 -11.24 22.61 -3.26
CA ILE A 212 -11.35 22.24 -1.85
C ILE A 212 -9.98 22.46 -1.21
N ALA A 213 -9.93 23.27 -0.15
CA ALA A 213 -8.70 23.48 0.61
C ALA A 213 -8.24 22.14 1.23
N ALA A 214 -7.00 21.76 0.96
CA ALA A 214 -6.41 20.52 1.45
C ALA A 214 -5.16 20.81 2.28
N HIS A 215 -5.13 20.28 3.50
CA HIS A 215 -4.08 20.49 4.48
C HIS A 215 -3.31 19.20 4.70
N GLU A 216 -2.06 19.20 4.25
CA GLU A 216 -1.08 18.16 4.55
C GLU A 216 -0.24 18.63 5.73
N GLY A 217 -0.34 17.98 6.89
CA GLY A 217 0.23 18.51 8.12
C GLY A 217 0.51 17.47 9.20
N ARG A 218 0.98 17.94 10.34
CA ARG A 218 1.18 17.11 11.53
C ARG A 218 0.02 17.38 12.48
N PHE A 219 -0.75 16.33 12.76
CA PHE A 219 -2.00 16.43 13.50
C PHE A 219 -2.02 15.41 14.63
N LEU A 220 -2.55 15.78 15.78
CA LEU A 220 -2.83 14.88 16.90
C LEU A 220 -4.16 14.16 16.68
N ALA A 221 -4.35 13.02 17.36
CA ALA A 221 -5.57 12.21 17.23
C ALA A 221 -6.86 13.01 17.50
N GLY A 222 -6.86 13.84 18.55
CA GLY A 222 -8.02 14.67 18.91
C GLY A 222 -8.46 15.68 17.84
N GLU A 223 -7.58 16.03 16.88
CA GLU A 223 -7.96 16.91 15.77
C GLU A 223 -8.82 16.19 14.73
N ALA A 224 -8.55 14.89 14.50
CA ALA A 224 -9.30 14.04 13.58
C ALA A 224 -10.56 13.44 14.23
N GLU A 225 -10.56 13.22 15.55
CA GLU A 225 -11.74 12.73 16.31
C GLU A 225 -12.94 13.69 16.23
N ASN A 226 -12.67 14.98 16.06
CA ASN A 226 -13.67 16.02 15.93
C ASN A 226 -13.92 16.42 14.46
N ALA A 227 -13.80 15.46 13.54
CA ALA A 227 -14.07 15.65 12.12
C ALA A 227 -15.57 15.56 11.80
N ASP A 228 -15.99 16.23 10.72
CA ASP A 228 -17.35 16.09 10.17
C ASP A 228 -17.50 14.75 9.46
N GLU A 229 -16.47 14.35 8.71
CA GLU A 229 -16.38 13.08 7.99
C GLU A 229 -14.94 12.56 8.01
N MET A 230 -14.78 11.23 8.01
CA MET A 230 -13.47 10.58 7.95
C MET A 230 -13.53 9.34 7.07
N TRP A 231 -12.45 9.07 6.34
CA TRP A 231 -12.32 7.84 5.56
C TRP A 231 -10.87 7.37 5.46
N LEU A 232 -10.74 6.09 5.14
CA LEU A 232 -9.50 5.47 4.75
C LEU A 232 -9.51 5.17 3.26
N VAL A 233 -8.40 5.40 2.56
CA VAL A 233 -8.29 5.15 1.12
C VAL A 233 -7.08 4.29 0.79
N SER A 234 -7.30 3.26 -0.02
CA SER A 234 -6.24 2.53 -0.71
C SER A 234 -6.52 2.49 -2.21
N ALA A 235 -5.50 2.57 -3.06
CA ALA A 235 -5.69 2.54 -4.51
C ALA A 235 -6.26 1.19 -5.01
N ALA A 236 -6.13 0.12 -4.22
CA ALA A 236 -6.62 -1.20 -4.57
C ALA A 236 -8.12 -1.37 -4.32
N LEU A 237 -8.63 -0.84 -3.19
CA LEU A 237 -10.01 -1.05 -2.75
C LEU A 237 -10.88 0.21 -2.79
N GLY A 238 -10.28 1.39 -2.96
CA GLY A 238 -10.99 2.67 -2.94
C GLY A 238 -11.14 3.26 -1.53
N PRO A 239 -11.91 4.37 -1.41
CA PRO A 239 -12.22 4.98 -0.13
C PRO A 239 -13.28 4.19 0.65
N ARG A 240 -13.16 4.15 1.97
CA ARG A 240 -14.14 3.60 2.90
C ARG A 240 -14.33 4.56 4.07
N LEU A 241 -15.58 4.94 4.34
CA LEU A 241 -15.93 5.80 5.47
C LEU A 241 -15.52 5.16 6.79
N VAL A 242 -15.24 5.98 7.79
CA VAL A 242 -15.04 5.57 9.18
C VAL A 242 -16.33 5.85 9.94
N ALA A 243 -16.94 4.82 10.51
CA ALA A 243 -18.16 4.94 11.32
C ALA A 243 -17.87 5.28 12.79
N SER A 244 -16.75 4.81 13.33
CA SER A 244 -16.35 5.12 14.70
C SER A 244 -14.84 5.08 14.88
N TRP A 245 -14.34 5.90 15.79
CA TRP A 245 -12.94 6.03 16.17
C TRP A 245 -12.82 5.87 17.69
N HIS A 246 -11.82 5.09 18.14
CA HIS A 246 -11.60 4.75 19.54
C HIS A 246 -10.12 4.79 19.92
#